data_AF-A0A7V9EG62-F1
#
_entry.id   AF-A0A7V9EG62-F1
#
_cell.length_a   1.000
_cell.length_b   1.000
_cell.length_c   1.000
_cell.angle_alpha   90.00
_cell.angle_beta   90.00
_cell.angle_gamma   90.00
#
_symmetry.space_group_name_H-M   'P 1'
#
loop_
_entity.id
_entity.type
_entity.pdbx_description
1 polymer ?
#
loop_
_entity_poly.entity_id
_entity_poly.type
_entity_poly.pdbx_seq_one_letter_code
_entity_poly.pdbx_strand_id
1 'polypeptide(L)'
;AYIAPERLQGAEATPESDVWAVGVLLWEALAGRHPFWGVPLQEVARAIEAGAPPLIAERRDLPRRLVAVVDGALAPNPERRPRASALASDLRSAIRKDAPRQARNHPQATAVPATDPRELGRRFAPVGLAAVSAALGATLLPFWPPALVVAITLVAALAAWRMPRVGLAVALAAPLFPLGNAAEGAAILYGLLALGWIAVSWQDARWGLLFVTGPLLAPLGLLALVPLVVQPVRGIVRRAAQAVVAVLAAAVVAGVAGDDLPLPGALAKGFAISPQDSVREIAAGLWQTALLDPVLLGGAVALGLAAAALPWIRRQSGYGVLAVGIALTAGSVVVGAGFAGTLLVALGWAIAAAISAGTRQ
;
A
#
# COMPACT_ATOMS: atom_id res chain seq x y z
N ALA A 1 -9.47 12.76 -32.66
CA ALA A 1 -10.87 12.89 -32.20
C ALA A 1 -11.00 13.39 -30.75
N TYR A 2 -9.97 13.21 -29.91
CA TYR A 2 -9.89 13.78 -28.55
C TYR A 2 -9.12 15.12 -28.47
N ILE A 3 -8.87 15.76 -29.62
CA ILE A 3 -8.09 17.00 -29.69
C ILE A 3 -8.99 18.15 -29.21
N ALA A 4 -8.43 19.01 -28.36
CA ALA A 4 -9.12 20.19 -27.84
C ALA A 4 -9.21 21.30 -28.91
N PRO A 5 -10.24 22.17 -28.89
CA PRO A 5 -10.41 23.25 -29.87
C PRO A 5 -9.18 24.15 -30.03
N GLU A 6 -8.55 24.54 -28.92
CA GLU A 6 -7.35 25.38 -28.93
C GLU A 6 -6.15 24.71 -29.62
N ARG A 7 -6.07 23.37 -29.59
CA ARG A 7 -5.03 22.60 -30.27
C ARG A 7 -5.21 22.61 -31.79
N LEU A 8 -6.46 22.70 -32.27
CA LEU A 8 -6.73 22.86 -33.70
C LEU A 8 -6.31 24.25 -34.20
N GLN A 9 -6.26 25.24 -33.31
CA GLN A 9 -5.83 26.61 -33.58
C GLN A 9 -4.30 26.81 -33.43
N GLY A 10 -3.55 25.73 -33.19
CA GLY A 10 -2.09 25.75 -33.08
C GLY A 10 -1.55 26.07 -31.69
N ALA A 11 -2.39 26.17 -30.65
CA ALA A 11 -1.93 26.34 -29.28
C ALA A 11 -1.17 25.10 -28.78
N GLU A 12 -0.30 25.28 -27.78
CA GLU A 12 0.36 24.17 -27.11
C GLU A 12 -0.62 23.34 -26.28
N ALA A 13 -0.26 22.08 -25.98
CA ALA A 13 -1.06 21.24 -25.11
C ALA A 13 -0.89 21.68 -23.65
N THR A 14 -2.00 21.99 -23.00
CA THR A 14 -2.04 22.39 -21.59
C THR A 14 -2.84 21.39 -20.76
N PRO A 15 -2.80 21.48 -19.42
CA PRO A 15 -3.66 20.67 -18.55
C PRO A 15 -5.16 20.79 -18.89
N GLU A 16 -5.60 21.93 -19.40
CA GLU A 16 -6.98 22.16 -19.85
C GLU A 16 -7.30 21.39 -21.14
N SER A 17 -6.31 21.17 -22.02
CA SER A 17 -6.46 20.30 -23.19
C SER A 17 -6.61 18.83 -22.77
N ASP A 18 -5.91 18.38 -21.73
CA ASP A 18 -6.09 17.03 -21.17
C ASP A 18 -7.48 16.86 -20.53
N VAL A 19 -7.98 17.89 -19.84
CA VAL A 19 -9.35 17.90 -19.29
C VAL A 19 -10.40 17.75 -20.38
N TRP A 20 -10.21 18.39 -21.55
CA TRP A 20 -11.08 18.19 -22.70
C TRP A 20 -11.06 16.74 -23.18
N ALA A 21 -9.87 16.15 -23.37
CA ALA A 21 -9.75 14.77 -23.84
C ALA A 21 -10.44 13.79 -22.88
N VAL A 22 -10.30 13.99 -21.57
CA VAL A 22 -11.02 13.23 -20.54
C VAL A 22 -12.53 13.48 -20.62
N GLY A 23 -12.97 14.72 -20.85
CA GLY A 23 -14.38 15.06 -21.06
C GLY A 23 -14.99 14.30 -22.23
N VAL A 24 -14.29 14.24 -23.37
CA VAL A 24 -14.74 13.51 -24.57
C VAL A 24 -14.86 12.02 -24.27
N LEU A 25 -13.86 11.44 -23.59
CA LEU A 25 -13.87 10.03 -23.19
C LEU A 25 -15.02 9.71 -22.23
N LEU A 26 -15.30 10.58 -21.26
CA LEU A 26 -16.41 10.40 -20.32
C LEU A 26 -17.76 10.51 -21.01
N TRP A 27 -17.91 11.49 -21.90
CA TRP A 27 -19.12 11.64 -22.71
C TRP A 27 -19.36 10.39 -23.56
N GLU A 28 -18.33 9.89 -24.25
CA GLU A 28 -18.39 8.69 -25.08
C GLU A 28 -18.73 7.44 -24.28
N ALA A 29 -18.09 7.24 -23.12
CA ALA A 29 -18.36 6.10 -22.25
C ALA A 29 -19.82 6.09 -21.72
N LEU A 30 -20.42 7.27 -21.52
CA LEU A 30 -21.78 7.41 -21.01
C LEU A 30 -22.83 7.35 -22.13
N ALA A 31 -22.56 7.96 -23.28
CA ALA A 31 -23.46 7.97 -24.44
C ALA A 31 -23.37 6.69 -25.28
N GLY A 32 -22.27 5.93 -25.17
CA GLY A 32 -22.02 4.72 -25.98
C GLY A 32 -21.59 5.00 -27.42
N ARG A 33 -21.34 6.26 -27.77
CA ARG A 33 -20.88 6.73 -29.09
C ARG A 33 -19.99 7.96 -28.92
N HIS A 34 -19.12 8.24 -29.88
CA HIS A 34 -18.25 9.41 -29.82
C HIS A 34 -19.01 10.71 -30.19
N PRO A 35 -18.80 11.84 -29.48
CA PRO A 35 -19.59 13.06 -29.68
C PRO A 35 -19.43 13.72 -31.05
N PHE A 36 -18.25 13.54 -31.67
CA PHE A 36 -17.90 14.13 -32.96
C PHE A 36 -17.80 13.12 -34.11
N TRP A 37 -18.14 11.84 -33.89
CA TRP A 37 -18.19 10.86 -34.99
C TRP A 37 -19.57 10.88 -35.65
N GLY A 38 -19.59 10.66 -36.98
CA GLY A 38 -20.81 10.80 -37.80
C GLY A 38 -20.88 12.12 -38.59
N VAL A 39 -19.92 13.01 -38.39
CA VAL A 39 -19.73 14.23 -39.18
C VAL A 39 -18.66 13.96 -40.26
N PRO A 40 -18.78 14.45 -41.50
CA PRO A 40 -17.75 14.30 -42.53
C PRO A 40 -16.38 14.77 -42.02
N LEU A 41 -15.31 14.10 -42.42
CA LEU A 41 -13.95 14.37 -41.89
C LEU A 41 -13.54 15.85 -42.02
N GLN A 42 -13.97 16.52 -43.09
CA GLN A 42 -13.69 17.94 -43.34
C GLN A 42 -14.42 18.89 -42.39
N GLU A 43 -15.47 18.42 -41.71
CA GLU A 43 -16.33 19.20 -40.81
C GLU A 43 -16.06 18.91 -39.33
N VAL A 44 -15.32 17.84 -39.00
CA VAL A 44 -15.02 17.46 -37.60
C VAL A 44 -14.32 18.58 -36.84
N ALA A 45 -13.40 19.32 -37.47
CA ALA A 45 -12.73 20.45 -36.84
C ALA A 45 -13.72 21.55 -36.42
N ARG A 46 -14.66 21.91 -37.31
CA ARG A 46 -15.72 22.89 -37.03
C ARG A 46 -16.68 22.39 -35.95
N ALA A 47 -17.00 21.11 -35.95
CA ALA A 47 -17.84 20.49 -34.92
C ALA A 47 -17.17 20.52 -33.53
N ILE A 48 -15.85 20.30 -33.47
CA ILE A 48 -15.08 20.42 -32.22
C ILE A 48 -15.09 21.87 -31.71
N GLU A 49 -14.89 22.84 -32.59
CA GLU A 49 -14.93 24.28 -32.25
C GLU A 49 -16.32 24.74 -31.77
N ALA A 50 -17.39 24.18 -32.34
CA ALA A 50 -18.77 24.46 -31.91
C ALA A 50 -19.10 23.89 -30.51
N GLY A 51 -18.29 22.95 -30.02
CA GLY A 51 -18.49 22.28 -28.75
C GLY A 51 -19.28 20.97 -28.86
N ALA A 52 -19.08 20.08 -27.89
CA ALA A 52 -19.80 18.81 -27.86
C ALA A 52 -21.31 19.03 -27.60
N PRO A 53 -22.19 18.20 -28.19
CA PRO A 53 -23.60 18.18 -27.81
C PRO A 53 -23.77 17.92 -26.31
N PRO A 54 -24.71 18.59 -25.61
CA PRO A 54 -24.96 18.34 -24.19
C PRO A 54 -25.29 16.87 -23.93
N LEU A 55 -24.64 16.24 -22.94
CA LEU A 55 -24.82 14.81 -22.68
C LEU A 55 -26.27 14.43 -22.34
N ILE A 56 -27.05 15.37 -21.78
CA ILE A 56 -28.47 15.16 -21.47
C ILE A 56 -29.33 14.88 -22.72
N ALA A 57 -28.89 15.33 -23.91
CA ALA A 57 -29.59 15.08 -25.16
C ALA A 57 -29.60 13.57 -25.50
N GLU A 58 -28.50 12.87 -25.16
CA GLU A 58 -28.33 11.43 -25.41
C GLU A 58 -28.77 10.57 -24.23
N ARG A 59 -28.54 11.02 -22.99
CA ARG A 59 -28.75 10.22 -21.78
C ARG A 59 -29.54 11.00 -20.73
N ARG A 60 -30.86 11.05 -20.91
CA ARG A 60 -31.82 11.73 -20.02
C ARG A 60 -31.94 11.10 -18.63
N ASP A 61 -31.54 9.84 -18.49
CA ASP A 61 -31.60 9.04 -17.27
C ASP A 61 -30.45 9.36 -16.28
N LEU A 62 -29.42 10.09 -16.72
CA LEU A 62 -28.27 10.41 -15.88
C LEU A 62 -28.57 11.52 -14.86
N PRO A 63 -27.95 11.47 -13.66
CA PRO A 63 -28.04 12.55 -12.69
C PRO A 63 -27.58 13.89 -13.28
N ARG A 64 -28.38 14.95 -13.13
CA ARG A 64 -28.08 16.29 -13.67
C ARG A 64 -26.70 16.81 -13.27
N ARG A 65 -26.25 16.48 -12.05
CA ARG A 65 -24.92 16.86 -11.56
C ARG A 65 -23.79 16.18 -12.33
N LEU A 66 -23.95 14.90 -12.67
CA LEU A 66 -22.95 14.18 -13.47
C LEU A 66 -22.87 14.78 -14.87
N VAL A 67 -24.01 15.07 -15.48
CA VAL A 67 -24.07 15.73 -16.80
C VAL A 67 -23.36 17.08 -16.77
N ALA A 68 -23.68 17.95 -15.81
CA ALA A 68 -23.07 19.28 -15.71
C ALA A 68 -21.55 19.23 -15.57
N VAL A 69 -21.01 18.21 -14.89
CA VAL A 69 -19.57 18.02 -14.72
C VAL A 69 -18.90 17.59 -16.02
N VAL A 70 -19.52 16.68 -16.78
CA VAL A 70 -19.00 16.23 -18.08
C VAL A 70 -19.07 17.35 -19.11
N ASP A 71 -20.22 18.03 -19.21
CA ASP A 71 -20.41 19.15 -20.14
C ASP A 71 -19.46 20.31 -19.81
N GLY A 72 -19.17 20.55 -18.52
CA GLY A 72 -18.20 21.57 -18.09
C GLY A 72 -16.75 21.27 -18.51
N ALA A 73 -16.35 20.00 -18.54
CA ALA A 73 -15.04 19.59 -19.07
C ALA A 73 -14.93 19.79 -20.59
N LEU A 74 -16.06 19.84 -21.29
CA LEU A 74 -16.19 20.01 -22.74
C LEU A 74 -16.49 21.47 -23.14
N ALA A 75 -16.17 22.45 -22.29
CA ALA A 75 -16.28 23.85 -22.65
C ALA A 75 -15.27 24.21 -23.77
N PRO A 76 -15.70 24.86 -24.87
CA PRO A 76 -14.77 25.22 -25.94
C PRO A 76 -13.62 26.13 -25.49
N ASN A 77 -13.92 27.12 -24.64
CA ASN A 77 -12.91 27.97 -24.01
C ASN A 77 -12.18 27.21 -22.88
N PRO A 78 -10.85 27.02 -22.95
CA PRO A 78 -10.08 26.29 -21.93
C PRO A 78 -10.18 26.90 -20.53
N GLU A 79 -10.30 28.23 -20.39
CA GLU A 79 -10.39 28.89 -19.08
C GLU A 79 -11.69 28.58 -18.33
N ARG A 80 -12.72 28.15 -19.06
CA ARG A 80 -14.01 27.76 -18.47
C ARG A 80 -14.02 26.30 -18.02
N ARG A 81 -12.99 25.51 -18.38
CA ARG A 81 -12.88 24.11 -17.99
C ARG A 81 -12.44 24.02 -16.52
N PRO A 82 -12.97 23.05 -15.76
CA PRO A 82 -12.49 22.83 -14.41
C PRO A 82 -11.04 22.31 -14.44
N ARG A 83 -10.28 22.63 -13.38
CA ARG A 83 -8.99 21.95 -13.15
C ARG A 83 -9.23 20.44 -12.97
N ALA A 84 -8.26 19.62 -13.37
CA ALA A 84 -8.36 18.16 -13.25
C ALA A 84 -8.69 17.69 -11.82
N SER A 85 -8.17 18.37 -10.79
CA SER A 85 -8.48 18.07 -9.39
C SER A 85 -9.94 18.36 -9.01
N ALA A 86 -10.50 19.46 -9.53
CA ALA A 86 -11.90 19.83 -9.35
C ALA A 86 -12.82 18.85 -10.09
N LEU A 87 -12.51 18.54 -11.36
CA LEU A 87 -13.23 17.54 -12.15
C LEU A 87 -13.30 16.18 -11.42
N ALA A 88 -12.17 15.70 -10.91
CA ALA A 88 -12.11 14.44 -10.16
C ALA A 88 -12.89 14.49 -8.84
N SER A 89 -12.92 15.64 -8.15
CA SER A 89 -13.71 15.84 -6.94
C SER A 89 -15.22 15.82 -7.25
N ASP A 90 -15.62 16.54 -8.29
CA ASP A 90 -17.01 16.68 -8.67
C ASP A 90 -17.59 15.37 -9.19
N LEU A 91 -16.85 14.60 -10.00
CA LEU A 91 -17.24 13.25 -10.41
C LEU A 91 -17.45 12.32 -9.21
N ARG A 92 -16.54 12.33 -8.23
CA ARG A 92 -16.68 11.54 -6.99
C ARG A 92 -17.90 11.95 -6.19
N SER A 93 -18.22 13.25 -6.17
CA SER A 93 -19.39 13.77 -5.47
C SER A 93 -20.70 13.48 -6.19
N ALA A 94 -20.71 13.43 -7.53
CA ALA A 94 -21.88 13.18 -8.35
C ALA A 94 -22.33 11.71 -8.28
N ILE A 95 -21.39 10.78 -8.01
CA ILE A 95 -21.65 9.34 -7.86
C ILE A 95 -22.14 8.98 -6.45
N ARG A 96 -21.84 9.80 -5.44
CA ARG A 96 -22.32 9.60 -4.07
C ARG A 96 -23.77 10.09 -3.96
N LYS A 97 -24.73 9.16 -3.84
CA LYS A 97 -26.13 9.46 -3.54
C LYS A 97 -26.21 10.35 -2.28
N ASP A 98 -26.79 11.54 -2.46
CA ASP A 98 -27.28 12.51 -1.48
C ASP A 98 -26.72 12.42 -0.06
N ALA A 99 -25.69 13.23 0.23
CA ALA A 99 -25.42 13.71 1.58
C ALA A 99 -25.96 15.14 1.70
N PRO A 100 -26.71 15.51 2.77
CA PRO A 100 -27.30 16.83 2.91
C PRO A 100 -26.23 17.93 2.90
N ARG A 101 -26.52 18.96 2.10
CA ARG A 101 -25.65 20.10 1.83
C ARG A 101 -25.64 21.04 3.04
N GLN A 102 -24.70 20.86 3.97
CA GLN A 102 -24.38 21.93 4.93
C GLN A 102 -23.78 23.10 4.16
N ALA A 103 -24.49 24.24 4.19
CA ALA A 103 -24.11 25.49 3.56
C ALA A 103 -22.77 25.99 4.14
N ARG A 104 -21.70 25.91 3.36
CA ARG A 104 -20.46 26.65 3.61
C ARG A 104 -20.49 27.98 2.86
N ASN A 105 -21.18 28.95 3.43
CA ASN A 105 -20.87 30.36 3.21
C ASN A 105 -19.76 30.73 4.20
N HIS A 106 -18.50 30.65 3.76
CA HIS A 106 -17.38 31.38 4.35
C HIS A 106 -16.54 31.88 3.18
N PRO A 107 -16.26 33.20 3.08
CA PRO A 107 -15.31 33.73 2.11
C PRO A 107 -13.97 33.01 2.28
N GLN A 108 -13.48 32.38 1.21
CA GLN A 108 -12.16 31.75 1.19
C GLN A 108 -11.09 32.81 1.33
N ALA A 109 -10.64 33.05 2.56
CA ALA A 109 -9.25 33.41 2.79
C ALA A 109 -8.41 32.25 2.24
N THR A 110 -7.35 32.56 1.50
CA THR A 110 -6.32 31.62 1.01
C THR A 110 -5.64 30.93 2.19
N ALA A 111 -6.31 29.94 2.77
CA ALA A 111 -5.68 29.00 3.67
C ALA A 111 -4.77 28.11 2.82
N VAL A 112 -3.46 28.20 3.06
CA VAL A 112 -2.50 27.16 2.65
C VAL A 112 -3.14 25.82 3.03
N PRO A 113 -3.34 24.87 2.10
CA PRO A 113 -3.96 23.60 2.45
C PRO A 113 -3.10 22.95 3.53
N ALA A 114 -3.65 22.87 4.75
CA ALA A 114 -3.03 22.11 5.83
C ALA A 114 -2.81 20.70 5.28
N THR A 115 -1.54 20.32 5.11
CA THR A 115 -1.20 19.00 4.59
C THR A 115 -1.74 17.98 5.57
N ASP A 116 -2.63 17.09 5.13
CA ASP A 116 -3.16 16.03 5.99
C ASP A 116 -1.96 15.21 6.50
N PRO A 117 -1.72 15.12 7.84
CA PRO A 117 -0.62 14.34 8.40
C PRO A 117 -0.60 12.89 7.90
N ARG A 118 -1.77 12.34 7.53
CA ARG A 118 -1.91 10.98 6.98
C ARG A 118 -1.34 10.87 5.57
N GLU A 119 -1.44 11.93 4.78
CA GLU A 119 -0.91 11.98 3.42
C GLU A 119 0.62 12.09 3.44
N LEU A 120 1.14 12.89 4.37
CA LEU A 120 2.58 12.97 4.63
C LEU A 120 3.15 11.61 5.05
N GLY A 121 2.49 10.94 6.01
CA GLY A 121 2.89 9.60 6.48
C GLY A 121 2.90 8.56 5.35
N ARG A 122 1.90 8.55 4.46
CA ARG A 122 1.85 7.64 3.32
C ARG A 122 2.94 7.89 2.28
N ARG A 123 3.39 9.15 2.15
CA ARG A 123 4.45 9.52 1.21
C ARG A 123 5.82 9.07 1.68
N PHE A 124 6.09 9.16 2.99
CA PHE A 124 7.40 8.83 3.58
C PHE A 124 7.51 7.42 4.17
N ALA A 125 6.39 6.73 4.43
CA ALA A 125 6.40 5.34 4.88
C ALA A 125 7.32 4.40 4.08
N PRO A 126 7.30 4.36 2.72
CA PRO A 126 8.21 3.51 1.95
C PRO A 126 9.69 3.83 2.19
N VAL A 127 10.02 5.10 2.42
CA VAL A 127 11.39 5.57 2.69
C VAL A 127 11.87 5.02 4.03
N GLY A 128 11.03 5.15 5.06
CA GLY A 128 11.32 4.60 6.39
C GLY A 128 11.47 3.08 6.36
N LEU A 129 10.56 2.36 5.68
CA LEU A 129 10.63 0.91 5.55
C LEU A 129 11.90 0.44 4.83
N ALA A 130 12.30 1.12 3.75
CA ALA A 130 13.53 0.82 3.03
C ALA A 130 14.78 1.05 3.88
N ALA A 131 14.84 2.18 4.60
CA ALA A 131 15.92 2.48 5.51
C ALA A 131 16.02 1.41 6.62
N VAL A 132 14.91 1.10 7.31
CA VAL A 132 14.92 0.12 8.40
C VAL A 132 15.25 -1.29 7.90
N SER A 133 14.70 -1.70 6.76
CA SER A 133 15.01 -2.99 6.15
C SER A 133 16.50 -3.12 5.80
N ALA A 134 17.07 -2.08 5.20
CA ALA A 134 18.49 -2.05 4.83
C ALA A 134 19.40 -2.04 6.06
N ALA A 135 19.06 -1.24 7.06
CA ALA A 135 19.79 -1.16 8.33
C ALA A 135 19.78 -2.51 9.04
N LEU A 136 18.60 -3.10 9.27
CA LEU A 136 18.48 -4.44 9.86
C LEU A 136 19.31 -5.45 9.06
N GLY A 137 19.12 -5.50 7.74
CA GLY A 137 19.86 -6.40 6.87
C GLY A 137 21.39 -6.26 6.94
N ALA A 138 21.88 -5.04 7.12
CA ALA A 138 23.31 -4.75 7.19
C ALA A 138 23.90 -4.92 8.60
N THR A 139 23.10 -4.88 9.66
CA THR A 139 23.56 -4.97 11.06
C THR A 139 23.30 -6.32 11.72
N LEU A 140 22.41 -7.16 11.17
CA LEU A 140 22.12 -8.49 11.73
C LEU A 140 23.36 -9.37 11.83
N LEU A 141 24.32 -9.16 10.92
CA LEU A 141 25.62 -9.83 10.92
C LEU A 141 26.70 -8.74 10.87
N PRO A 142 27.71 -8.76 11.77
CA PRO A 142 28.74 -7.73 11.86
C PRO A 142 29.77 -7.86 10.72
N PHE A 143 29.33 -7.55 9.50
CA PHE A 143 30.13 -7.65 8.29
C PHE A 143 30.57 -6.26 7.77
N TRP A 144 29.66 -5.30 7.77
CA TRP A 144 29.91 -3.97 7.22
C TRP A 144 30.52 -3.02 8.25
N PRO A 145 31.46 -2.14 7.87
CA PRO A 145 31.87 -1.04 8.72
C PRO A 145 30.68 -0.07 8.94
N PRO A 146 30.55 0.58 10.11
CA PRO A 146 29.40 1.41 10.44
C PRO A 146 29.10 2.52 9.41
N ALA A 147 30.14 3.13 8.85
CA ALA A 147 29.98 4.17 7.82
C ALA A 147 29.26 3.64 6.56
N LEU A 148 29.50 2.39 6.17
CA LEU A 148 28.86 1.81 5.01
C LEU A 148 27.44 1.35 5.30
N VAL A 149 27.13 0.91 6.53
CA VAL A 149 25.74 0.65 6.96
C VAL A 149 24.89 1.91 6.79
N VAL A 150 25.41 3.06 7.23
CA VAL A 150 24.75 4.35 7.04
C VAL A 150 24.58 4.66 5.55
N ALA A 151 25.62 4.47 4.74
CA ALA A 151 25.55 4.69 3.29
C ALA A 151 24.48 3.82 2.61
N ILE A 152 24.47 2.51 2.86
CA ILE A 152 23.49 1.56 2.31
C ILE A 152 22.07 1.95 2.73
N THR A 153 21.89 2.32 4.00
CA THR A 153 20.60 2.77 4.54
C THR A 153 20.10 4.03 3.83
N LEU A 154 20.96 5.03 3.66
CA LEU A 154 20.62 6.27 2.95
C LEU A 154 20.32 6.03 1.47
N VAL A 155 21.11 5.17 0.80
CA VAL A 155 20.86 4.80 -0.60
C VAL A 155 19.52 4.08 -0.74
N ALA A 156 19.20 3.14 0.15
CA ALA A 156 17.91 2.44 0.14
C ALA A 156 16.74 3.42 0.34
N ALA A 157 16.84 4.34 1.29
CA ALA A 157 15.83 5.36 1.56
C ALA A 157 15.63 6.30 0.35
N LEU A 158 16.73 6.83 -0.19
CA LEU A 158 16.71 7.74 -1.34
C LEU A 158 16.16 7.06 -2.59
N ALA A 159 16.58 5.81 -2.84
CA ALA A 159 16.06 4.99 -3.92
C ALA A 159 14.56 4.73 -3.75
N ALA A 160 14.08 4.41 -2.54
CA ALA A 160 12.66 4.20 -2.27
C ALA A 160 11.83 5.48 -2.46
N TRP A 161 12.40 6.65 -2.14
CA TRP A 161 11.75 7.94 -2.35
C TRP A 161 11.56 8.25 -3.84
N ARG A 162 12.60 8.00 -4.66
CA ARG A 162 12.59 8.36 -6.09
C ARG A 162 11.97 7.28 -6.97
N MET A 163 12.25 6.02 -6.67
CA MET A 163 11.90 4.83 -7.45
C MET A 163 11.62 3.64 -6.50
N PRO A 164 10.38 3.48 -5.99
CA PRO A 164 10.04 2.48 -4.98
C PRO A 164 10.48 1.03 -5.30
N ARG A 165 10.50 0.65 -6.58
CA ARG A 165 10.97 -0.67 -7.04
C ARG A 165 12.46 -0.87 -6.79
N VAL A 166 13.25 0.17 -7.07
CA VAL A 166 14.70 0.16 -6.84
C VAL A 166 14.97 0.19 -5.33
N GLY A 167 14.25 1.02 -4.57
CA GLY A 167 14.36 1.03 -3.11
C GLY A 167 14.07 -0.33 -2.47
N LEU A 168 13.01 -1.01 -2.92
CA LEU A 168 12.69 -2.37 -2.51
C LEU A 168 13.84 -3.34 -2.80
N ALA A 169 14.39 -3.31 -4.02
CA ALA A 169 15.49 -4.20 -4.42
C ALA A 169 16.77 -3.92 -3.63
N VAL A 170 17.15 -2.66 -3.45
CA VAL A 170 18.35 -2.25 -2.70
C VAL A 170 18.22 -2.66 -1.22
N ALA A 171 17.05 -2.41 -0.61
CA ALA A 171 16.81 -2.78 0.78
C ALA A 171 16.89 -4.31 0.98
N LEU A 172 16.33 -5.08 0.05
CA LEU A 172 16.42 -6.54 0.10
C LEU A 172 17.80 -7.09 -0.25
N ALA A 173 18.65 -6.35 -0.95
CA ALA A 173 20.02 -6.77 -1.26
C ALA A 173 20.99 -6.57 -0.09
N ALA A 174 20.67 -5.71 0.88
CA ALA A 174 21.56 -5.38 2.00
C ALA A 174 22.08 -6.60 2.81
N PRO A 175 21.24 -7.63 3.11
CA PRO A 175 21.72 -8.82 3.82
C PRO A 175 22.54 -9.80 2.97
N LEU A 176 22.59 -9.64 1.64
CA LEU A 176 23.15 -10.66 0.75
C LEU A 176 24.65 -10.92 1.02
N PHE A 177 25.43 -9.85 1.21
CA PHE A 177 26.87 -9.95 1.50
C PHE A 177 27.17 -10.48 2.90
N PRO A 178 26.55 -9.95 3.98
CA PRO A 178 26.73 -10.51 5.32
C PRO A 178 26.35 -12.00 5.38
N LEU A 179 25.24 -12.39 4.73
CA LEU A 179 24.85 -13.79 4.63
C LEU A 179 25.86 -14.62 3.84
N GLY A 180 26.40 -14.10 2.75
CA GLY A 180 27.37 -14.84 1.92
C GLY A 180 28.68 -15.08 2.65
N ASN A 181 29.07 -14.15 3.51
CA ASN A 181 30.20 -14.30 4.41
C ASN A 181 29.94 -15.32 5.53
N ALA A 182 28.69 -15.44 6.00
CA ALA A 182 28.31 -16.42 7.03
C ALA A 182 28.16 -17.83 6.44
N ALA A 183 27.41 -17.98 5.35
CA ALA A 183 27.26 -19.20 4.57
C ALA A 183 26.78 -18.87 3.15
N GLU A 184 27.50 -19.32 2.14
CA GLU A 184 27.17 -19.08 0.74
C GLU A 184 25.75 -19.58 0.39
N GLY A 185 25.38 -20.76 0.91
CA GLY A 185 24.06 -21.33 0.71
C GLY A 185 22.92 -20.45 1.26
N ALA A 186 23.15 -19.72 2.36
CA ALA A 186 22.16 -18.83 2.96
C ALA A 186 21.93 -17.60 2.08
N ALA A 187 22.99 -17.02 1.52
CA ALA A 187 22.90 -15.88 0.61
C ALA A 187 22.16 -16.25 -0.69
N ILE A 188 22.45 -17.42 -1.26
CA ILE A 188 21.77 -17.89 -2.47
C ILE A 188 20.28 -18.12 -2.18
N LEU A 189 19.95 -18.82 -1.10
CA LEU A 189 18.55 -19.08 -0.71
C LEU A 189 17.78 -17.78 -0.47
N TYR A 190 18.35 -16.87 0.32
CA TYR A 190 17.75 -15.57 0.59
C TYR A 190 17.62 -14.74 -0.68
N GLY A 191 18.62 -14.74 -1.56
CA GLY A 191 18.58 -14.05 -2.86
C GLY A 191 17.41 -14.52 -3.74
N LEU A 192 17.18 -15.84 -3.82
CA LEU A 192 16.04 -16.41 -4.55
C LEU A 192 14.70 -15.99 -3.94
N LEU A 193 14.57 -16.04 -2.61
CA LEU A 193 13.38 -15.59 -1.89
C LEU A 193 13.13 -14.10 -2.09
N ALA A 194 14.16 -13.28 -2.03
CA ALA A 194 14.10 -11.83 -2.25
C ALA A 194 13.65 -11.51 -3.69
N LEU A 195 14.19 -12.19 -4.70
CA LEU A 195 13.76 -12.03 -6.09
C LEU A 195 12.29 -12.43 -6.31
N GLY A 196 11.88 -13.57 -5.74
CA GLY A 196 10.48 -13.99 -5.76
C GLY A 196 9.56 -12.96 -5.09
N TRP A 197 9.98 -12.40 -3.96
CA TRP A 197 9.23 -11.37 -3.25
C TRP A 197 9.14 -10.06 -4.02
N ILE A 198 10.22 -9.64 -4.68
CA ILE A 198 10.24 -8.49 -5.58
C ILE A 198 9.24 -8.68 -6.72
N ALA A 199 9.20 -9.87 -7.32
CA ALA A 199 8.26 -10.18 -8.40
C ALA A 199 6.79 -10.10 -7.92
N VAL A 200 6.48 -10.69 -6.76
CA VAL A 200 5.12 -10.64 -6.16
C VAL A 200 4.72 -9.20 -5.80
N SER A 201 5.68 -8.42 -5.31
CA SER A 201 5.46 -7.04 -4.85
C SER A 201 5.63 -5.99 -5.95
N TRP A 202 5.97 -6.37 -7.18
CA TRP A 202 6.37 -5.45 -8.25
C TRP A 202 5.33 -4.37 -8.58
N GLN A 203 4.05 -4.76 -8.50
CA GLN A 203 2.90 -3.91 -8.77
C GLN A 203 2.54 -2.97 -7.59
N ASP A 204 3.06 -3.24 -6.38
CA ASP A 204 2.80 -2.43 -5.18
C ASP A 204 4.07 -2.25 -4.33
N ALA A 205 5.20 -1.95 -5.00
CA ALA A 205 6.54 -1.96 -4.40
C ALA A 205 6.70 -0.99 -3.22
N ARG A 206 5.86 0.06 -3.14
CA ARG A 206 5.85 1.02 -2.01
C ARG A 206 5.59 0.34 -0.67
N TRP A 207 4.82 -0.74 -0.68
CA TRP A 207 4.45 -1.48 0.53
C TRP A 207 5.10 -2.86 0.59
N GLY A 208 6.03 -3.15 -0.35
CA GLY A 208 6.72 -4.44 -0.46
C GLY A 208 7.53 -4.81 0.78
N LEU A 209 7.97 -3.82 1.56
CA LEU A 209 8.77 -4.00 2.78
C LEU A 209 7.96 -3.95 4.09
N LEU A 210 6.62 -3.95 4.04
CA LEU A 210 5.83 -3.91 5.27
C LEU A 210 6.05 -5.14 6.16
N PHE A 211 6.44 -6.27 5.60
CA PHE A 211 6.79 -7.45 6.39
C PHE A 211 7.93 -7.20 7.41
N VAL A 212 8.80 -6.20 7.17
CA VAL A 212 9.88 -5.83 8.09
C VAL A 212 9.35 -5.34 9.44
N THR A 213 8.08 -4.94 9.50
CA THR A 213 7.43 -4.62 10.77
C THR A 213 7.29 -5.83 11.70
N GLY A 214 7.32 -7.06 11.19
CA GLY A 214 7.33 -8.27 12.02
C GLY A 214 8.53 -8.31 12.97
N PRO A 215 9.78 -8.35 12.45
CA PRO A 215 11.00 -8.26 13.27
C PRO A 215 11.03 -7.08 14.24
N LEU A 216 10.40 -5.95 13.91
CA LEU A 216 10.33 -4.79 14.81
C LEU A 216 9.29 -4.94 15.93
N LEU A 217 8.17 -5.62 15.65
CA LEU A 217 7.08 -5.82 16.60
C LEU A 217 7.30 -7.03 17.51
N ALA A 218 8.07 -8.02 17.07
CA ALA A 218 8.28 -9.25 17.81
C ALA A 218 8.98 -9.06 19.17
N PRO A 219 10.10 -8.33 19.29
CA PRO A 219 10.73 -8.10 20.59
C PRO A 219 9.81 -7.39 21.60
N LEU A 220 8.77 -6.70 21.11
CA LEU A 220 7.80 -5.97 21.91
C LEU A 220 6.56 -6.80 22.25
N GLY A 221 6.45 -8.04 21.77
CA GLY A 221 5.25 -8.87 21.90
C GLY A 221 4.05 -8.35 21.10
N LEU A 222 4.28 -7.57 20.04
CA LEU A 222 3.25 -6.85 19.28
C LEU A 222 2.90 -7.50 17.93
N LEU A 223 3.33 -8.74 17.68
CA LEU A 223 3.05 -9.43 16.40
C LEU A 223 1.56 -9.52 16.06
N ALA A 224 0.69 -9.58 17.07
CA ALA A 224 -0.76 -9.58 16.89
C ALA A 224 -1.33 -8.26 16.30
N LEU A 225 -0.51 -7.20 16.17
CA LEU A 225 -0.87 -5.96 15.48
C LEU A 225 -0.51 -5.95 13.99
N VAL A 226 0.26 -6.93 13.50
CA VAL A 226 0.64 -7.06 12.07
C VAL A 226 -0.57 -6.93 11.13
N PRO A 227 -1.75 -7.55 11.41
CA PRO A 227 -2.93 -7.40 10.57
C PRO A 227 -3.38 -5.94 10.37
N LEU A 228 -3.17 -5.06 11.35
CA LEU A 228 -3.49 -3.64 11.25
C LEU A 228 -2.45 -2.88 10.40
N VAL A 229 -1.17 -3.26 10.52
CA VAL A 229 -0.06 -2.59 9.85
C VAL A 229 -0.08 -2.84 8.34
N VAL A 230 -0.43 -4.05 7.89
CA VAL A 230 -0.43 -4.41 6.46
C VAL A 230 -1.65 -3.89 5.68
N GLN A 231 -2.56 -3.16 6.31
CA GLN A 231 -3.80 -2.68 5.68
C GLN A 231 -3.62 -1.75 4.46
N PRO A 232 -2.51 -0.99 4.29
CA PRO A 232 -2.25 -0.22 3.07
C PRO A 232 -2.04 -1.06 1.80
N VAL A 233 -1.68 -2.35 1.93
CA VAL A 233 -1.36 -3.24 0.80
C VAL A 233 -2.58 -3.53 -0.05
N ARG A 234 -2.46 -3.44 -1.38
CA ARG A 234 -3.55 -3.75 -2.31
C ARG A 234 -3.70 -5.27 -2.52
N GLY A 235 -4.95 -5.74 -2.47
CA GLY A 235 -5.31 -7.14 -2.71
C GLY A 235 -5.30 -8.00 -1.44
N ILE A 236 -6.19 -8.99 -1.41
CA ILE A 236 -6.40 -9.89 -0.25
C ILE A 236 -5.18 -10.81 -0.08
N VAL A 237 -4.77 -11.45 -1.17
CA VAL A 237 -3.65 -12.41 -1.17
C VAL A 237 -2.33 -11.76 -0.76
N ARG A 238 -1.99 -10.60 -1.34
CA ARG A 238 -0.74 -9.89 -1.01
C ARG A 238 -0.69 -9.43 0.44
N ARG A 239 -1.84 -9.03 0.98
CA ARG A 239 -1.95 -8.60 2.36
C ARG A 239 -1.76 -9.75 3.34
N ALA A 240 -2.38 -10.91 3.06
CA ALA A 240 -2.13 -12.13 3.81
C ALA A 240 -0.65 -12.52 3.73
N ALA A 241 -0.07 -12.50 2.52
CA ALA A 241 1.34 -12.82 2.31
C ALA A 241 2.26 -11.89 3.11
N GLN A 242 2.02 -10.58 3.10
CA GLN A 242 2.80 -9.62 3.89
C GLN A 242 2.74 -9.91 5.39
N ALA A 243 1.58 -10.27 5.91
CA ALA A 243 1.43 -10.64 7.32
C ALA A 243 2.14 -11.96 7.66
N VAL A 244 1.99 -12.99 6.83
CA VAL A 244 2.67 -14.28 7.00
C VAL A 244 4.18 -14.10 6.96
N VAL A 245 4.70 -13.41 5.93
CA VAL A 245 6.13 -13.14 5.79
C VAL A 245 6.65 -12.26 6.92
N ALA A 246 5.84 -11.37 7.50
CA ALA A 246 6.25 -10.59 8.68
C ALA A 246 6.56 -11.51 9.87
N VAL A 247 5.69 -12.48 10.13
CA VAL A 247 5.85 -13.44 11.23
C VAL A 247 7.05 -14.35 10.98
N LEU A 248 7.21 -14.86 9.76
CA LEU A 248 8.35 -15.70 9.39
C LEU A 248 9.68 -14.93 9.45
N ALA A 249 9.70 -13.69 8.98
CA ALA A 249 10.88 -12.84 9.07
C ALA A 249 11.24 -12.53 10.54
N ALA A 250 10.23 -12.26 11.38
CA ALA A 250 10.44 -12.08 12.81
C ALA A 250 11.05 -13.31 13.46
N ALA A 251 10.58 -14.49 13.05
CA ALA A 251 11.11 -15.76 13.51
C ALA A 251 12.59 -15.87 13.16
N VAL A 252 12.93 -15.79 11.86
CA VAL A 252 14.30 -15.89 11.39
C VAL A 252 15.23 -14.87 12.08
N VAL A 253 14.79 -13.61 12.22
CA VAL A 253 15.60 -12.57 12.88
C VAL A 253 15.87 -12.89 14.35
N ALA A 254 14.85 -13.31 15.11
CA ALA A 254 15.04 -13.69 16.51
C ALA A 254 15.94 -14.93 16.63
N GLY A 255 15.76 -15.93 15.76
CA GLY A 255 16.62 -17.12 15.72
C GLY A 255 18.09 -16.81 15.40
N VAL A 256 18.36 -15.83 14.54
CA VAL A 256 19.72 -15.36 14.23
C VAL A 256 20.29 -14.52 15.38
N ALA A 257 19.46 -13.71 16.05
CA ALA A 257 19.87 -12.92 17.21
C ALA A 257 20.10 -13.78 18.47
N GLY A 258 19.59 -15.02 18.50
CA GLY A 258 19.61 -15.88 19.67
C GLY A 258 18.51 -15.53 20.69
N ASP A 259 17.50 -14.76 20.28
CA ASP A 259 16.38 -14.34 21.11
C ASP A 259 15.20 -15.31 20.96
N ASP A 260 14.44 -15.50 22.04
CA ASP A 260 13.16 -16.21 21.99
C ASP A 260 12.09 -15.37 21.29
N LEU A 261 11.26 -16.01 20.46
CA LEU A 261 10.07 -15.35 19.95
C LEU A 261 9.04 -15.15 21.06
N PRO A 262 8.23 -14.06 20.97
CA PRO A 262 7.03 -13.89 21.81
C PRO A 262 5.90 -14.89 21.48
N LEU A 263 6.18 -15.87 20.61
CA LEU A 263 5.38 -17.07 20.36
C LEU A 263 6.23 -18.25 20.89
N PRO A 264 5.87 -18.90 22.02
CA PRO A 264 6.62 -20.00 22.60
C PRO A 264 6.87 -21.11 21.60
N GLY A 265 8.12 -21.57 21.55
CA GLY A 265 8.58 -22.67 20.70
C GLY A 265 9.24 -22.25 19.38
N ALA A 266 9.01 -21.01 18.92
CA ALA A 266 9.18 -20.67 17.52
C ALA A 266 10.59 -20.38 17.00
N LEU A 267 11.64 -20.39 17.84
CA LEU A 267 13.06 -20.57 17.43
C LEU A 267 14.00 -20.73 18.64
N ALA A 268 13.53 -21.32 19.74
CA ALA A 268 14.33 -21.53 20.95
C ALA A 268 15.45 -22.60 20.79
N LYS A 269 15.55 -23.25 19.63
CA LYS A 269 16.66 -24.13 19.28
C LYS A 269 17.36 -23.55 18.07
N GLY A 270 18.48 -22.88 18.35
CA GLY A 270 19.24 -22.06 17.41
C GLY A 270 19.34 -22.64 16.01
N PHE A 271 18.97 -21.83 15.03
CA PHE A 271 19.25 -22.07 13.63
C PHE A 271 20.77 -21.95 13.43
N ALA A 272 21.49 -23.05 13.65
CA ALA A 272 22.94 -23.10 13.46
C ALA A 272 23.23 -23.20 11.97
N ILE A 273 23.57 -22.07 11.35
CA ILE A 273 24.10 -22.04 9.98
C ILE A 273 25.61 -22.28 10.06
N SER A 274 26.08 -23.36 9.48
CA SER A 274 27.51 -23.60 9.28
C SER A 274 27.95 -22.97 7.95
N PRO A 275 29.18 -22.44 7.85
CA PRO A 275 29.71 -21.89 6.59
C PRO A 275 29.73 -22.89 5.42
N GLN A 276 29.73 -24.20 5.74
CA GLN A 276 29.77 -25.28 4.74
C GLN A 276 28.39 -25.77 4.31
N ASP A 277 27.31 -25.30 4.95
CA ASP A 277 25.98 -25.81 4.66
C ASP A 277 25.53 -25.45 3.24
N SER A 278 25.06 -26.46 2.51
CA SER A 278 24.51 -26.28 1.18
C SER A 278 23.15 -25.58 1.23
N VAL A 279 22.75 -24.97 0.11
CA VAL A 279 21.41 -24.35 -0.05
C VAL A 279 20.29 -25.31 0.38
N ARG A 280 20.43 -26.61 0.07
CA ARG A 280 19.42 -27.63 0.39
C ARG A 280 19.35 -27.92 1.88
N GLU A 281 20.48 -27.99 2.58
CA GLU A 281 20.52 -28.23 4.03
C GLU A 281 19.95 -27.03 4.79
N ILE A 282 20.31 -25.81 4.38
CA ILE A 282 19.76 -24.59 4.98
C ILE A 282 18.25 -24.50 4.73
N ALA A 283 17.79 -24.78 3.50
CA ALA A 283 16.37 -24.80 3.18
C ALA A 283 15.63 -25.91 3.95
N ALA A 284 16.21 -27.10 4.09
CA ALA A 284 15.64 -28.19 4.86
C ALA A 284 15.61 -27.88 6.37
N GLY A 285 16.64 -27.23 6.90
CA GLY A 285 16.72 -26.78 8.29
C GLY A 285 15.69 -25.69 8.60
N LEU A 286 15.53 -24.71 7.71
CA LEU A 286 14.44 -23.71 7.79
C LEU A 286 13.08 -24.37 7.66
N TRP A 287 12.92 -25.33 6.74
CA TRP A 287 11.67 -26.05 6.56
C TRP A 287 11.30 -26.85 7.81
N GLN A 288 12.26 -27.55 8.41
CA GLN A 288 12.05 -28.33 9.62
C GLN A 288 11.80 -27.45 10.84
N THR A 289 12.54 -26.35 11.02
CA THR A 289 12.33 -25.45 12.16
C THR A 289 11.06 -24.61 12.02
N ALA A 290 10.77 -24.08 10.83
CA ALA A 290 9.64 -23.18 10.62
C ALA A 290 8.31 -23.89 10.35
N LEU A 291 8.29 -25.06 9.69
CA LEU A 291 7.03 -25.78 9.38
C LEU A 291 6.71 -26.94 10.31
N LEU A 292 7.62 -27.40 11.17
CA LEU A 292 7.29 -28.37 12.22
C LEU A 292 6.90 -27.70 13.54
N ASP A 293 7.00 -26.38 13.66
CA ASP A 293 6.38 -25.67 14.77
C ASP A 293 4.92 -25.30 14.42
N PRO A 294 3.92 -26.05 14.95
CA PRO A 294 2.52 -25.77 14.69
C PRO A 294 2.07 -24.42 15.26
N VAL A 295 2.75 -23.88 16.27
CA VAL A 295 2.43 -22.59 16.89
C VAL A 295 2.86 -21.45 15.99
N LEU A 296 4.08 -21.50 15.44
CA LEU A 296 4.57 -20.49 14.50
C LEU A 296 3.73 -20.46 13.22
N LEU A 297 3.50 -21.63 12.61
CA LEU A 297 2.66 -21.74 11.41
C LEU A 297 1.22 -21.31 11.68
N GLY A 298 0.62 -21.80 12.76
CA GLY A 298 -0.74 -21.45 13.16
C GLY A 298 -0.88 -19.94 13.37
N GLY A 299 0.08 -19.33 14.06
CA GLY A 299 0.13 -17.88 14.27
C GLY A 299 0.29 -17.10 12.97
N ALA A 300 1.22 -17.49 12.10
CA ALA A 300 1.44 -16.83 10.81
C ALA A 300 0.18 -16.89 9.92
N VAL A 301 -0.45 -18.06 9.83
CA VAL A 301 -1.70 -18.27 9.07
C VAL A 301 -2.85 -17.49 9.69
N ALA A 302 -3.02 -17.52 11.02
CA ALA A 302 -4.08 -16.77 11.70
C ALA A 302 -3.95 -15.26 11.47
N LEU A 303 -2.74 -14.70 11.58
CA LEU A 303 -2.48 -13.29 11.30
C LEU A 303 -2.64 -12.96 9.81
N GLY A 304 -2.25 -13.86 8.91
CA GLY A 304 -2.50 -13.74 7.47
C GLY A 304 -3.98 -13.67 7.12
N LEU A 305 -4.78 -14.59 7.68
CA LEU A 305 -6.24 -14.63 7.51
C LEU A 305 -6.91 -13.41 8.12
N ALA A 306 -6.52 -13.01 9.33
CA ALA A 306 -7.02 -11.80 9.97
C ALA A 306 -6.74 -10.56 9.11
N ALA A 307 -5.52 -10.43 8.58
CA ALA A 307 -5.13 -9.35 7.71
C ALA A 307 -5.98 -9.29 6.42
N ALA A 308 -6.20 -10.44 5.79
CA ALA A 308 -7.05 -10.60 4.61
C ALA A 308 -8.53 -10.27 4.87
N ALA A 309 -9.08 -10.73 6.00
CA ALA A 309 -10.49 -10.58 6.32
C ALA A 309 -10.85 -9.19 6.85
N LEU A 310 -9.91 -8.47 7.47
CA LEU A 310 -10.17 -7.21 8.16
C LEU A 310 -10.93 -6.16 7.32
N PRO A 311 -10.61 -5.92 6.02
CA PRO A 311 -11.35 -4.96 5.20
C PRO A 311 -12.82 -5.32 5.00
N TRP A 312 -13.12 -6.62 4.90
CA TRP A 312 -14.48 -7.11 4.74
C TRP A 312 -15.25 -7.02 6.05
N ILE A 313 -14.63 -7.46 7.15
CA ILE A 313 -15.19 -7.35 8.52
C ILE A 313 -15.52 -5.89 8.86
N ARG A 314 -14.62 -4.96 8.52
CA ARG A 314 -14.80 -3.51 8.70
C ARG A 314 -15.97 -2.92 7.93
N ARG A 315 -16.39 -3.54 6.83
CA ARG A 315 -17.58 -3.10 6.07
C ARG A 315 -18.86 -3.60 6.72
N GLN A 316 -18.86 -4.83 7.22
CA GLN A 316 -20.06 -5.46 7.76
C GLN A 316 -20.48 -4.94 9.15
N SER A 317 -19.53 -4.74 10.07
CA SER A 317 -19.83 -4.34 11.44
C SER A 317 -18.91 -3.22 11.93
N GLY A 318 -19.47 -2.26 12.68
CA GLY A 318 -18.71 -1.21 13.35
C GLY A 318 -17.80 -1.77 14.46
N TYR A 319 -18.15 -2.92 15.02
CA TYR A 319 -17.40 -3.60 16.09
C TYR A 319 -16.52 -4.74 15.58
N GLY A 320 -16.51 -5.00 14.27
CA GLY A 320 -15.79 -6.15 13.71
C GLY A 320 -14.28 -6.10 13.96
N VAL A 321 -13.68 -4.90 13.97
CA VAL A 321 -12.25 -4.72 14.32
C VAL A 321 -11.98 -5.12 15.77
N LEU A 322 -12.90 -4.77 16.68
CA LEU A 322 -12.78 -5.11 18.09
C LEU A 322 -12.88 -6.63 18.29
N ALA A 323 -13.80 -7.29 17.59
CA ALA A 323 -13.96 -8.75 17.67
C ALA A 323 -12.68 -9.50 17.22
N VAL A 324 -12.07 -9.06 16.11
CA VAL A 324 -10.78 -9.61 15.65
C VAL A 324 -9.68 -9.34 16.69
N GLY A 325 -9.64 -8.13 17.25
CA GLY A 325 -8.67 -7.77 18.27
C GLY A 325 -8.78 -8.61 19.54
N ILE A 326 -10.00 -8.84 20.03
CA ILE A 326 -10.27 -9.72 21.18
C ILE A 326 -9.79 -11.13 20.88
N ALA A 327 -10.13 -11.68 19.70
CA ALA A 327 -9.72 -13.03 19.32
C ALA A 327 -8.20 -13.18 19.26
N LEU A 328 -7.49 -12.20 18.67
CA LEU A 328 -6.02 -12.24 18.57
C LEU A 328 -5.33 -12.01 19.92
N THR A 329 -5.88 -11.16 20.79
CA THR A 329 -5.36 -10.95 22.14
C THR A 329 -5.58 -12.18 23.02
N ALA A 330 -6.75 -12.82 22.92
CA ALA A 330 -7.02 -14.08 23.61
C ALA A 330 -6.07 -15.18 23.12
N GLY A 331 -5.84 -15.26 21.81
CA GLY A 331 -4.88 -16.17 21.20
C GLY A 331 -3.45 -15.97 21.72
N SER A 332 -3.00 -14.72 21.87
CA SER A 332 -1.65 -14.45 22.41
C SER A 332 -1.51 -14.90 23.87
N VAL A 333 -2.56 -14.80 24.69
CA VAL A 333 -2.54 -15.29 26.08
C VAL A 333 -2.45 -16.81 26.15
N VAL A 334 -3.23 -17.52 25.33
CA VAL A 334 -3.18 -19.00 25.25
C VAL A 334 -1.78 -19.47 24.85
N VAL A 335 -1.13 -18.70 23.99
CA VAL A 335 0.22 -18.93 23.50
C VAL A 335 1.25 -18.29 24.45
N GLY A 336 0.93 -18.06 25.72
CA GLY A 336 1.92 -17.70 26.76
C GLY A 336 2.61 -16.35 26.59
N ALA A 337 2.05 -15.41 25.83
CA ALA A 337 2.62 -14.08 25.69
C ALA A 337 2.66 -13.34 27.03
N GLY A 338 3.71 -12.55 27.25
CA GLY A 338 3.86 -11.74 28.46
C GLY A 338 2.71 -10.75 28.68
N PHE A 339 2.44 -10.43 29.94
CA PHE A 339 1.35 -9.52 30.34
C PHE A 339 1.43 -8.15 29.66
N ALA A 340 2.63 -7.55 29.63
CA ALA A 340 2.85 -6.23 29.02
C ALA A 340 2.57 -6.24 27.50
N GLY A 341 3.05 -7.26 26.78
CA GLY A 341 2.78 -7.41 25.34
C GLY A 341 1.29 -7.60 25.05
N THR A 342 0.62 -8.44 25.84
CA THR A 342 -0.83 -8.67 25.72
C THR A 342 -1.63 -7.38 25.93
N LEU A 343 -1.28 -6.56 26.93
CA LEU A 343 -1.94 -5.28 27.18
C LEU A 343 -1.75 -4.29 26.03
N LEU A 344 -0.54 -4.20 25.48
CA LEU A 344 -0.26 -3.30 24.34
C LEU A 344 -1.00 -3.75 23.08
N VAL A 345 -1.09 -5.06 22.84
CA VAL A 345 -1.90 -5.63 21.75
C VAL A 345 -3.37 -5.25 21.95
N ALA A 346 -3.91 -5.48 23.15
CA ALA A 346 -5.30 -5.14 23.48
C ALA A 346 -5.60 -3.65 23.23
N LEU A 347 -4.71 -2.77 23.71
CA LEU A 347 -4.83 -1.32 23.54
C LEU A 347 -4.75 -0.91 22.07
N GLY A 348 -3.82 -1.47 21.31
CA GLY A 348 -3.67 -1.20 19.87
C GLY A 348 -4.95 -1.55 19.08
N TRP A 349 -5.56 -2.70 19.39
CA TRP A 349 -6.82 -3.11 18.79
C TRP A 349 -8.01 -2.23 19.24
N ALA A 350 -8.06 -1.82 20.51
CA ALA A 350 -9.08 -0.92 21.02
C ALA A 350 -9.03 0.46 20.32
N ILE A 351 -7.83 1.02 20.16
CA ILE A 351 -7.62 2.28 19.42
C ILE A 351 -8.07 2.13 17.96
N ALA A 352 -7.68 1.03 17.31
CA ALA A 352 -8.08 0.76 15.92
C ALA A 352 -9.59 0.63 15.77
N ALA A 353 -10.26 -0.01 16.72
CA ALA A 353 -11.71 -0.13 16.76
C ALA A 353 -12.38 1.24 16.96
N ALA A 354 -11.90 2.06 17.90
CA ALA A 354 -12.41 3.41 18.15
C ALA A 354 -12.31 4.31 16.91
N ILE A 355 -11.15 4.33 16.24
CA ILE A 355 -10.96 5.06 14.98
C ILE A 355 -11.91 4.54 13.90
N SER A 356 -12.14 3.23 13.83
CA SER A 356 -13.04 2.65 12.84
C SER A 356 -14.51 3.04 13.08
N ALA A 357 -14.94 3.14 14.33
CA ALA A 357 -16.30 3.55 14.70
C ALA A 357 -16.56 5.03 14.39
N GLY A 358 -15.59 5.91 14.69
CA GLY A 358 -15.73 7.36 14.49
C GLY A 358 -15.75 7.83 13.03
N THR A 359 -15.38 6.97 12.07
CA THR A 359 -15.39 7.31 10.63
C THR A 359 -16.73 7.03 9.92
N ARG A 360 -17.72 6.48 10.63
CA ARG A 360 -19.07 6.20 10.10
C ARG A 360 -20.13 7.26 10.44
N GLN A 361 -19.80 8.24 11.28
CA GLN A 361 -20.66 9.39 11.59
C GLN A 361 -20.40 10.54 10.61
#